data_AF-A0A7R7DRJ4-F1
#
_entry.id   AF-A0A7R7DRJ4-F1
#
_cell.length_a   1.000
_cell.length_b   1.000
_cell.length_c   1.000
_cell.angle_alpha   90.00
_cell.angle_beta   90.00
_cell.angle_gamma   90.00
#
_symmetry.space_group_name_H-M   'P 1'
#
loop_
_entity.id
_entity.type
_entity.pdbx_description
1 polymer ?
#
loop_
_entity_poly.entity_id
_entity_poly.type
_entity_poly.pdbx_seq_one_letter_code
_entity_poly.pdbx_strand_id
1 'polypeptide(L)'
;MGTANILPARPTASQVRRQPNPGQSPGLLTDKQVTRLSDLFADDHHVQVEATWGIYQRMIAAYRHEDRRRGHELMATLITDLSTGVPKALTELITLGRTLKKRADDVLAYFNHPRTSNGPTEALNGRLEHLRGSALGFRNLTNYIARSLLETGGFRPQLHPRLG
;
A
#
# COMPACT_ATOMS: atom_id res chain seq x y z
N MET A 1 37.02 13.97 26.45
CA MET A 1 37.04 14.60 25.11
C MET A 1 36.61 13.55 24.10
N GLY A 2 35.50 13.79 23.41
CA GLY A 2 34.88 12.86 22.46
C GLY A 2 33.53 13.41 22.06
N THR A 3 33.53 14.24 21.04
CA THR A 3 32.46 15.15 20.61
C THR A 3 31.19 14.41 20.21
N ALA A 4 30.09 14.71 20.90
CA ALA A 4 28.74 14.41 20.47
C ALA A 4 28.48 15.08 19.12
N ASN A 5 28.09 14.28 18.13
CA ASN A 5 27.78 14.75 16.79
C ASN A 5 26.50 15.61 16.86
N ILE A 6 26.69 16.93 16.85
CA ILE A 6 25.64 17.93 16.76
C ILE A 6 25.00 17.78 15.38
N LEU A 7 23.80 17.20 15.31
CA LEU A 7 22.98 17.26 14.11
C LEU A 7 22.65 18.74 13.84
N PRO A 8 23.12 19.37 12.74
CA PRO A 8 22.74 20.74 12.47
C PRO A 8 21.28 20.77 12.01
N ALA A 9 20.63 21.92 12.27
CA ALA A 9 19.33 22.42 11.82
C ALA A 9 18.44 21.50 10.95
N ARG A 10 17.15 21.44 11.34
CA ARG A 10 16.03 20.73 10.67
C ARG A 10 16.23 20.60 9.15
N PRO A 11 16.30 19.36 8.61
CA PRO A 11 16.58 19.18 7.20
C PRO A 11 15.44 19.70 6.33
N THR A 12 15.78 20.46 5.28
CA THR A 12 14.85 20.87 4.24
C THR A 12 14.47 19.68 3.36
N ALA A 13 13.36 19.79 2.62
CA ALA A 13 12.86 18.72 1.77
C ALA A 13 13.90 18.27 0.72
N SER A 14 14.74 19.19 0.25
CA SER A 14 15.87 18.95 -0.65
C SER A 14 17.05 18.20 0.00
N GLN A 15 17.16 18.17 1.34
CA GLN A 15 18.15 17.35 2.06
C GLN A 15 17.69 15.90 2.28
N VAL A 16 16.37 15.64 2.34
CA VAL A 16 15.80 14.27 2.32
C VAL A 16 16.16 13.55 1.01
N ARG A 17 16.22 14.31 -0.08
CA ARG A 17 16.62 13.87 -1.43
C ARG A 17 18.03 13.24 -1.51
N ARG A 18 18.91 13.50 -0.53
CA ARG A 18 20.32 13.07 -0.52
C ARG A 18 20.60 11.76 0.23
N GLN A 19 19.59 11.10 0.77
CA GLN A 19 19.77 9.70 1.19
C GLN A 19 19.64 8.79 -0.03
N PRO A 20 20.59 7.88 -0.29
CA PRO A 20 20.46 6.93 -1.38
C PRO A 20 19.19 6.13 -1.14
N ASN A 21 18.20 6.25 -2.03
CA ASN A 21 16.96 5.50 -1.95
C ASN A 21 17.31 4.02 -2.20
N PRO A 22 17.35 3.14 -1.18
CA PRO A 22 17.82 1.77 -1.35
C PRO A 22 16.72 0.87 -1.94
N GLY A 23 15.68 1.47 -2.53
CA GLY A 23 14.40 0.81 -2.75
C GLY A 23 13.90 0.75 -4.18
N GLN A 24 14.65 1.17 -5.21
CA GLN A 24 14.20 0.86 -6.58
C GLN A 24 14.18 -0.65 -6.73
N SER A 25 12.97 -1.22 -6.84
CA SER A 25 12.79 -2.64 -7.15
C SER A 25 13.52 -2.92 -8.47
N PRO A 26 14.61 -3.71 -8.47
CA PRO A 26 15.41 -3.92 -9.67
C PRO A 26 14.53 -4.50 -10.78
N GLY A 27 14.53 -3.87 -11.95
CA GLY A 27 13.97 -4.45 -13.18
C GLY A 27 12.52 -4.14 -13.54
N LEU A 28 11.82 -3.22 -12.85
CA LEU A 28 10.45 -2.83 -13.23
C LEU A 28 10.36 -1.62 -14.17
N LEU A 29 11.41 -0.80 -14.26
CA LEU A 29 11.42 0.43 -15.03
C LEU A 29 12.48 0.35 -16.14
N THR A 30 12.10 0.72 -17.35
CA THR A 30 13.03 1.00 -18.46
C THR A 30 13.83 2.26 -18.18
N ASP A 31 15.01 2.39 -18.79
CA ASP A 31 15.83 3.60 -18.68
C ASP A 31 15.05 4.88 -19.02
N LYS A 32 14.18 4.80 -20.05
CA LYS A 32 13.29 5.91 -20.42
C LYS A 32 12.31 6.29 -19.32
N GLN A 33 11.77 5.32 -18.58
CA GLN A 33 10.88 5.58 -17.44
C GLN A 33 11.65 6.13 -16.24
N VAL A 34 12.89 5.68 -16.02
CA VAL A 34 13.77 6.24 -14.99
C VAL A 34 14.08 7.70 -15.29
N THR A 35 14.47 8.05 -16.51
CA THR A 35 14.71 9.44 -16.91
C THR A 35 13.46 10.30 -16.70
N ARG A 36 12.29 9.82 -17.12
CA ARG A 36 11.03 10.56 -16.95
C ARG A 36 10.68 10.82 -15.47
N LEU A 37 10.95 9.86 -14.58
CA LEU A 37 10.75 10.05 -13.15
C LEU A 37 11.75 11.05 -12.56
N SER A 38 13.02 10.97 -12.98
CA SER A 38 14.05 11.92 -12.57
C SER A 38 13.69 13.35 -13.00
N ASP A 39 13.20 13.53 -14.23
CA ASP A 39 12.75 14.82 -14.73
C ASP A 39 11.53 15.34 -13.96
N LEU A 40 10.55 14.46 -13.68
CA LEU A 40 9.37 14.81 -12.88
C LEU A 40 9.76 15.31 -11.48
N PHE A 41 10.67 14.60 -10.81
CA PHE A 41 11.09 14.92 -9.45
C PHE A 41 12.15 16.02 -9.38
N ALA A 42 12.63 16.54 -10.52
CA ALA A 42 13.51 17.71 -10.53
C ALA A 42 12.81 19.00 -10.09
N ASP A 43 11.47 19.03 -10.16
CA ASP A 43 10.63 20.12 -9.65
C ASP A 43 10.39 19.98 -8.14
N ASP A 44 10.74 21.03 -7.38
CA ASP A 44 10.53 21.11 -5.93
C ASP A 44 9.04 20.99 -5.52
N HIS A 45 8.10 21.29 -6.43
CA HIS A 45 6.67 21.08 -6.20
C HIS A 45 6.33 19.59 -5.98
N HIS A 46 7.15 18.66 -6.47
CA HIS A 46 6.91 17.22 -6.36
C HIS A 46 7.61 16.56 -5.17
N VAL A 47 8.28 17.29 -4.28
CA VAL A 47 9.09 16.67 -3.21
C VAL A 47 8.26 15.79 -2.27
N GLN A 48 7.01 16.18 -1.97
CA GLN A 48 6.12 15.35 -1.14
C GLN A 48 5.74 14.04 -1.84
N VAL A 49 5.55 14.09 -3.16
CA VAL A 49 5.24 12.92 -4.00
C VAL A 49 6.46 12.02 -4.10
N GLU A 50 7.65 12.58 -4.35
CA GLU A 50 8.93 11.85 -4.40
C GLU A 50 9.19 11.11 -3.07
N ALA A 51 9.03 11.81 -1.94
CA ALA A 51 9.20 11.21 -0.62
C ALA A 51 8.21 10.05 -0.38
N THR A 52 6.94 10.26 -0.72
CA THR A 52 5.90 9.22 -0.56
C THR A 52 6.16 8.02 -1.46
N TRP A 53 6.58 8.28 -2.70
CA TRP A 53 6.97 7.23 -3.64
C TRP A 53 8.16 6.42 -3.12
N GLY A 54 9.18 7.06 -2.53
CA GLY A 54 10.31 6.37 -1.90
C GLY A 54 9.87 5.42 -0.77
N ILE A 55 8.92 5.85 0.07
CA ILE A 55 8.33 5.00 1.12
C ILE A 55 7.58 3.82 0.51
N TYR A 56 6.76 4.07 -0.52
CA TYR A 56 6.04 3.01 -1.24
C TYR A 56 6.99 1.96 -1.83
N GLN A 57 8.09 2.39 -2.45
CA GLN A 57 9.10 1.51 -3.01
C GLN A 57 9.77 0.64 -1.93
N ARG A 58 10.12 1.23 -0.77
CA ARG A 58 10.66 0.48 0.37
C ARG A 58 9.67 -0.56 0.91
N MET A 59 8.36 -0.23 0.94
CA MET A 59 7.32 -1.20 1.33
C MET A 59 7.22 -2.35 0.33
N ILE A 60 7.23 -2.07 -0.98
CA ILE A 60 7.23 -3.11 -2.02
C ILE A 60 8.46 -4.01 -1.88
N ALA A 61 9.64 -3.42 -1.71
CA ALA A 61 10.89 -4.16 -1.56
C ALA A 61 10.83 -5.11 -0.35
N ALA A 62 10.27 -4.67 0.78
CA ALA A 62 10.06 -5.52 1.94
C ALA A 62 9.10 -6.68 1.62
N TYR A 63 7.92 -6.41 1.05
CA TYR A 63 6.92 -7.44 0.75
C TYR A 63 7.38 -8.45 -0.31
N ARG A 64 8.16 -8.02 -1.30
CA ARG A 64 8.65 -8.86 -2.40
C ARG A 64 9.97 -9.57 -2.09
N HIS A 65 10.57 -9.30 -0.94
CA HIS A 65 11.85 -9.90 -0.57
C HIS A 65 11.73 -11.43 -0.50
N GLU A 66 12.67 -12.15 -1.12
CA GLU A 66 12.63 -13.62 -1.17
C GLU A 66 12.81 -14.26 0.22
N ASP A 67 13.79 -13.76 0.99
CA ASP A 67 13.91 -14.07 2.41
C ASP A 67 12.89 -13.27 3.22
N ARG A 68 11.95 -13.98 3.86
CA ARG A 68 10.87 -13.36 4.63
C ARG A 68 11.33 -12.73 5.94
N ARG A 69 12.34 -13.29 6.59
CA ARG A 69 12.93 -12.69 7.79
C ARG A 69 13.56 -11.36 7.43
N ARG A 70 14.24 -11.30 6.28
CA ARG A 70 14.77 -10.04 5.77
C ARG A 70 13.68 -9.05 5.37
N GLY A 71 12.61 -9.51 4.71
CA GLY A 71 11.43 -8.68 4.44
C GLY A 71 10.80 -8.09 5.71
N HIS A 72 10.67 -8.90 6.77
CA HIS A 72 10.21 -8.48 8.09
C HIS A 72 11.09 -7.37 8.68
N GLU A 73 12.41 -7.56 8.69
CA GLU A 73 13.37 -6.55 9.17
C GLU A 73 13.27 -5.22 8.39
N LEU A 74 13.13 -5.30 7.07
CA LEU A 74 12.97 -4.14 6.20
C LEU A 74 11.68 -3.38 6.51
N MET A 75 10.56 -4.09 6.69
CA MET A 75 9.28 -3.48 7.05
C MET A 75 9.32 -2.88 8.46
N ALA A 76 9.88 -3.58 9.44
CA ALA A 76 10.01 -3.08 10.82
C ALA A 76 10.87 -1.80 10.88
N THR A 77 11.97 -1.76 10.12
CA THR A 77 12.81 -0.57 9.98
C THR A 77 12.02 0.58 9.35
N LEU A 78 11.26 0.32 8.29
CA LEU A 78 10.40 1.33 7.66
C LEU A 78 9.36 1.91 8.62
N ILE A 79 8.68 1.05 9.40
CA ILE A 79 7.70 1.50 10.41
C ILE A 79 8.38 2.39 11.45
N THR A 80 9.59 2.03 11.88
CA THR A 80 10.38 2.81 12.84
C THR A 80 10.73 4.19 12.28
N ASP A 81 11.29 4.24 11.06
CA ASP A 81 11.66 5.50 10.41
C ASP A 81 10.46 6.46 10.27
N LEU A 82 9.31 5.92 9.84
CA LEU A 82 8.07 6.70 9.70
C LEU A 82 7.48 7.15 11.04
N SER A 83 7.85 6.50 12.15
CA SER A 83 7.34 6.81 13.48
C SER A 83 8.07 7.96 14.18
N THR A 84 9.32 8.23 13.81
CA THR A 84 10.19 9.18 14.55
C THR A 84 10.91 10.19 13.66
N GLY A 85 11.04 9.95 12.35
CA GLY A 85 11.95 10.69 11.48
C GLY A 85 11.32 11.54 10.37
N VAL A 86 10.00 11.72 10.35
CA VAL A 86 9.31 12.37 9.23
C VAL A 86 9.25 13.91 9.40
N PRO A 87 9.77 14.70 8.43
CA PRO A 87 9.62 16.16 8.43
C PRO A 87 8.16 16.62 8.57
N LYS A 88 7.93 17.70 9.33
CA LYS A 88 6.58 18.24 9.60
C LYS A 88 5.77 18.60 8.34
N ALA A 89 6.46 18.93 7.25
CA ALA A 89 5.83 19.25 5.96
C ALA A 89 5.21 18.03 5.26
N LEU A 90 5.52 16.80 5.70
CA LEU A 90 5.02 15.55 5.11
C LEU A 90 3.89 14.98 5.97
N THR A 91 2.79 15.73 6.09
CA THR A 91 1.65 15.43 6.98
C THR A 91 1.03 14.05 6.70
N GLU A 92 0.93 13.66 5.43
CA GLU A 92 0.38 12.35 5.05
C GLU A 92 1.29 11.21 5.49
N LEU A 93 2.62 11.36 5.37
CA LEU A 93 3.57 10.36 5.83
C LEU A 93 3.61 10.24 7.36
N ILE A 94 3.36 11.33 8.08
CA ILE A 94 3.17 11.29 9.55
C ILE A 94 1.92 10.49 9.90
N THR A 95 0.82 10.68 9.17
CA THR A 95 -0.41 9.93 9.38
C THR A 95 -0.24 8.45 9.04
N LEU A 96 0.42 8.14 7.92
CA LEU A 96 0.79 6.78 7.55
C LEU A 96 1.66 6.12 8.64
N GLY A 97 2.70 6.82 9.11
CA GLY A 97 3.58 6.33 10.17
C GLY A 97 2.84 5.99 11.46
N ARG A 98 1.91 6.86 11.89
CA ARG A 98 1.04 6.58 13.05
C ARG A 98 0.19 5.33 12.85
N THR A 99 -0.43 5.17 11.69
CA THR A 99 -1.25 3.99 11.37
C THR A 99 -0.41 2.72 11.35
N LEU A 100 0.74 2.73 10.67
CA LEU A 100 1.64 1.60 10.58
C LEU A 100 2.19 1.19 11.95
N LYS A 101 2.59 2.18 12.78
CA LYS A 101 3.02 1.90 14.16
C LYS A 101 1.92 1.23 14.98
N LYS A 102 0.70 1.75 14.90
CA LYS A 102 -0.45 1.21 15.63
C LYS A 102 -0.79 -0.22 15.21
N ARG A 103 -0.55 -0.57 13.95
CA ARG A 103 -0.85 -1.90 13.36
C ARG A 103 0.41 -2.71 13.09
N ALA A 104 1.53 -2.40 13.75
CA ALA A 104 2.82 -2.99 13.42
C ALA A 104 2.79 -4.52 13.54
N ASP A 105 2.18 -5.04 14.61
CA ASP A 105 2.06 -6.48 14.83
C ASP A 105 1.31 -7.17 13.69
N ASP A 106 0.20 -6.59 13.22
CA ASP A 106 -0.57 -7.15 12.11
C ASP A 106 0.18 -7.11 10.79
N VAL A 107 0.87 -5.99 10.52
CA VAL A 107 1.66 -5.81 9.29
C VAL A 107 2.84 -6.78 9.28
N LEU A 108 3.53 -6.94 10.40
CA LEU A 108 4.68 -7.82 10.54
C LEU A 108 4.30 -9.31 10.56
N ALA A 109 3.10 -9.64 11.02
CA ALA A 109 2.57 -11.00 10.98
C ALA A 109 2.51 -11.58 9.55
N TYR A 110 2.36 -10.74 8.52
CA TYR A 110 2.46 -11.16 7.12
C TYR A 110 3.73 -11.98 6.86
N PHE A 111 4.87 -11.56 7.42
CA PHE A 111 6.18 -12.18 7.23
C PHE A 111 6.41 -13.43 8.09
N ASN A 112 5.47 -13.77 8.97
CA ASN A 112 5.52 -14.97 9.82
C ASN A 112 4.50 -16.04 9.36
N HIS A 113 3.44 -15.65 8.67
CA HIS A 113 2.41 -16.57 8.19
C HIS A 113 2.76 -17.20 6.82
N PRO A 114 2.36 -18.46 6.51
CA PRO A 114 2.49 -19.03 5.17
C PRO A 114 1.89 -18.10 4.11
N ARG A 115 2.41 -18.14 2.89
CA ARG A 115 2.06 -17.20 1.82
C ARG A 115 0.55 -17.23 1.55
N THR A 116 -0.17 -16.20 1.98
CA THR A 116 -1.57 -15.94 1.63
C THR A 116 -1.64 -14.91 0.52
N SER A 117 -2.57 -15.07 -0.42
CA SER A 117 -2.83 -14.09 -1.46
C SER A 117 -4.03 -13.24 -1.09
N ASN A 118 -4.03 -11.96 -1.48
CA ASN A 118 -5.19 -11.09 -1.36
C ASN A 118 -6.23 -11.32 -2.48
N GLY A 119 -5.91 -12.20 -3.44
CA GLY A 119 -6.73 -12.45 -4.62
C GLY A 119 -8.19 -12.84 -4.32
N PRO A 120 -8.48 -13.74 -3.35
CA PRO A 120 -9.86 -14.05 -2.98
C PRO A 120 -10.63 -12.84 -2.45
N THR A 121 -10.00 -12.02 -1.60
CA THR A 121 -10.59 -10.78 -1.07
C THR A 121 -10.84 -9.78 -2.20
N GLU A 122 -9.87 -9.60 -3.10
CA GLU A 122 -9.98 -8.70 -4.25
C GLU A 122 -11.07 -9.14 -5.23
N ALA A 123 -11.19 -10.44 -5.47
CA ALA A 123 -12.25 -11.01 -6.31
C ALA A 123 -13.65 -10.72 -5.72
N LEU A 124 -13.79 -10.80 -4.40
CA LEU A 124 -15.03 -10.42 -3.72
C LEU A 124 -15.27 -8.91 -3.78
N ASN A 125 -14.25 -8.09 -3.55
CA ASN A 125 -14.38 -6.63 -3.64
C ASN A 125 -14.79 -6.16 -5.03
N GLY A 126 -14.20 -6.71 -6.10
CA GLY A 126 -14.59 -6.39 -7.47
C GLY A 126 -16.05 -6.74 -7.77
N ARG A 127 -16.55 -7.87 -7.21
CA ARG A 127 -17.98 -8.21 -7.28
C ARG A 127 -18.87 -7.23 -6.53
N LEU A 128 -18.45 -6.79 -5.34
CA LEU A 128 -19.19 -5.79 -4.57
C LEU A 128 -19.21 -4.42 -5.26
N GLU A 129 -18.12 -4.02 -5.91
CA GLU A 129 -18.06 -2.80 -6.69
C GLU A 129 -19.00 -2.84 -7.90
N HIS A 130 -19.01 -3.95 -8.64
CA HIS A 130 -19.96 -4.15 -9.74
C HIS A 130 -21.41 -4.08 -9.25
N LEU A 131 -21.70 -4.76 -8.15
CA LEU A 131 -23.01 -4.73 -7.52
C LEU A 131 -23.41 -3.31 -7.08
N ARG A 132 -22.50 -2.52 -6.50
CA ARG A 132 -22.78 -1.13 -6.12
C ARG A 132 -23.15 -0.28 -7.33
N GLY A 133 -22.55 -0.52 -8.50
CA GLY A 133 -22.94 0.12 -9.75
C GLY A 133 -24.35 -0.28 -10.21
N SER A 134 -24.65 -1.57 -10.24
CA SER A 134 -25.94 -2.12 -10.73
C SER A 134 -27.11 -2.02 -9.74
N ALA A 135 -26.84 -1.78 -8.47
CA ALA A 135 -27.83 -1.65 -7.40
C ALA A 135 -27.93 -0.23 -6.82
N LEU A 136 -27.32 0.76 -7.48
CA LEU A 136 -27.39 2.16 -7.05
C LEU A 136 -28.84 2.63 -7.03
N GLY A 137 -29.32 3.11 -5.87
CA GLY A 137 -30.67 3.67 -5.72
C GLY A 137 -31.68 2.78 -4.99
N PHE A 138 -31.35 1.52 -4.67
CA PHE A 138 -32.20 0.72 -3.76
C PHE A 138 -32.09 1.24 -2.33
N ARG A 139 -33.20 1.75 -1.79
CA ARG A 139 -33.32 2.22 -0.39
C ARG A 139 -33.86 1.15 0.57
N ASN A 140 -34.20 -0.03 0.03
CA ASN A 140 -34.76 -1.15 0.78
C ASN A 140 -33.81 -2.35 0.68
N LEU A 141 -33.42 -2.90 1.84
CA LEU A 141 -32.48 -4.02 1.96
C LEU A 141 -32.96 -5.27 1.19
N THR A 142 -34.25 -5.58 1.21
CA THR A 142 -34.83 -6.72 0.49
C THR A 142 -34.60 -6.60 -1.01
N ASN A 143 -34.83 -5.41 -1.57
CA ASN A 143 -34.64 -5.15 -3.02
C ASN A 143 -33.15 -5.18 -3.38
N TYR A 144 -32.29 -4.67 -2.50
CA TYR A 144 -30.84 -4.75 -2.67
C TYR A 144 -30.36 -6.21 -2.68
N ILE A 145 -30.84 -7.05 -1.74
CA ILE A 145 -30.52 -8.48 -1.69
C ILE A 145 -31.01 -9.19 -2.96
N ALA A 146 -32.25 -8.94 -3.39
CA ALA A 146 -32.81 -9.55 -4.61
C ALA A 146 -31.97 -9.20 -5.86
N ARG A 147 -31.56 -7.94 -6.02
CA ARG A 147 -30.67 -7.52 -7.12
C ARG A 147 -29.29 -8.16 -7.01
N SER A 148 -28.74 -8.26 -5.81
CA SER A 148 -27.46 -8.92 -5.53
C SER A 148 -27.47 -10.38 -5.94
N LEU A 149 -28.54 -11.10 -5.57
CA LEU A 149 -28.71 -12.51 -5.93
C LEU A 149 -28.91 -12.71 -7.43
N LEU A 150 -29.60 -11.80 -8.13
CA LEU A 150 -29.72 -11.86 -9.60
C LEU A 150 -28.36 -11.71 -10.30
N GLU A 151 -27.57 -10.71 -9.91
CA GLU A 151 -26.26 -10.42 -10.53
C GLU A 151 -25.22 -11.51 -10.25
N THR A 152 -25.23 -12.14 -9.07
CA THR A 152 -24.29 -13.22 -8.75
C THR A 152 -24.73 -14.61 -9.24
N GLY A 153 -25.82 -14.70 -10.01
CA GLY A 153 -26.36 -15.98 -10.51
C GLY A 153 -27.04 -16.84 -9.43
N GLY A 154 -27.51 -16.22 -8.34
CA GLY A 154 -28.20 -16.85 -7.22
C GLY A 154 -29.61 -17.35 -7.54
N PHE A 155 -30.18 -16.96 -8.68
CA PHE A 155 -31.37 -17.57 -9.26
C PHE A 155 -30.95 -18.59 -10.33
N ARG A 156 -30.42 -19.73 -9.89
CA ARG A 156 -30.38 -20.90 -10.77
C ARG A 156 -31.80 -21.47 -10.84
N PRO A 157 -32.41 -21.67 -12.03
CA PRO A 157 -33.50 -22.62 -12.13
C PRO A 157 -33.00 -23.95 -11.53
N GLN A 158 -33.79 -24.60 -10.68
CA GLN A 158 -33.57 -26.02 -10.42
C GLN A 158 -33.69 -26.71 -11.78
N LEU A 159 -32.54 -27.04 -12.40
CA LEU A 159 -32.53 -27.89 -13.58
C LEU A 159 -33.06 -29.25 -13.10
N HIS A 160 -34.25 -29.60 -13.58
CA HIS A 160 -35.07 -30.78 -13.32
C HIS A 160 -36.09 -30.68 -12.17
N PRO A 161 -37.36 -30.32 -12.48
CA PRO A 161 -38.50 -30.88 -11.78
C PRO A 161 -38.43 -32.40 -11.94
N ARG A 162 -38.51 -33.13 -10.82
CA ARG A 162 -38.65 -34.58 -10.83
C ARG A 162 -39.80 -34.96 -11.77
N LEU A 163 -39.49 -35.72 -12.81
CA LEU A 163 -40.48 -36.61 -13.43
C LEU A 163 -40.76 -37.71 -12.41
N GLY A 164 -41.93 -37.61 -11.77
CA GLY A 164 -42.56 -38.64 -10.95
C GLY A 164 -44.03 -38.64 -11.28
#